data_AF-A0AAU1P0Z7-F1
#
_entry.id   AF-A0AAU1P0Z7-F1
#
_cell.length_a   1.000
_cell.length_b   1.000
_cell.length_c   1.000
_cell.angle_alpha   90.00
_cell.angle_beta   90.00
_cell.angle_gamma   90.00
#
_symmetry.space_group_name_H-M   'P 1'
#
loop_
_entity.id
_entity.type
_entity.pdbx_description
1 polymer ?
#
loop_
_entity_poly.entity_id
_entity_poly.type
_entity_poly.pdbx_seq_one_letter_code
_entity_poly.pdbx_strand_id
1 'polypeptide(L)'
;MTRDRGSDQLADAVRTVLAAVLADPTTMDLPSVVSTEAVALTAFDAADGRTVRELTDALDEQLRSAGWTVDDRRRSDAEPSLYAAKPDVGGGAFGVQATAISFNGLVDRG
;
A
#
# COMPACT_ATOMS: atom_id res chain seq x y z
N MET A 1 17.38 6.83 -12.65
CA MET A 1 17.28 5.37 -12.60
C MET A 1 15.89 5.01 -13.10
N THR A 2 15.78 4.24 -14.18
CA THR A 2 14.48 3.81 -14.73
C THR A 2 13.99 2.61 -13.94
N ARG A 3 12.75 2.63 -13.46
CA ARG A 3 12.14 1.46 -12.82
C ARG A 3 12.02 0.31 -13.81
N ASP A 4 12.13 -0.90 -13.30
CA ASP A 4 11.83 -2.13 -14.02
C ASP A 4 10.29 -2.27 -14.12
N ARG A 5 9.81 -2.91 -15.20
CA ARG A 5 8.39 -3.15 -15.50
C ARG A 5 7.63 -3.80 -14.34
N GLY A 6 8.26 -4.68 -13.57
CA GLY A 6 7.66 -5.27 -12.37
C GLY A 6 7.38 -4.23 -11.28
N SER A 7 8.29 -3.28 -11.07
CA SER A 7 8.13 -2.21 -10.08
C SER A 7 7.00 -1.26 -10.48
N ASP A 8 6.86 -0.99 -11.78
CA ASP A 8 5.75 -0.17 -12.29
C ASP A 8 4.41 -0.89 -12.11
N GLN A 9 4.35 -2.19 -12.40
CA GLN A 9 3.16 -3.01 -12.17
C GLN A 9 2.75 -3.06 -10.69
N LEU A 10 3.72 -3.22 -9.78
CA LEU A 10 3.47 -3.19 -8.34
C LEU A 10 2.98 -1.80 -7.90
N ALA A 11 3.62 -0.73 -8.37
CA ALA A 11 3.21 0.64 -8.05
C ALA A 11 1.79 0.94 -8.52
N ASP A 12 1.43 0.53 -9.74
CA ASP A 12 0.07 0.73 -10.28
C ASP A 12 -0.99 -0.08 -9.54
N ALA A 13 -0.66 -1.32 -9.15
CA ALA A 13 -1.54 -2.14 -8.34
C ALA A 13 -1.82 -1.49 -6.97
N VAL A 14 -0.78 -0.93 -6.33
CA VAL A 14 -0.92 -0.23 -5.05
C VAL A 14 -1.68 1.08 -5.22
N ARG A 15 -1.38 1.91 -6.23
CA ARG A 15 -2.13 3.15 -6.52
C ARG A 15 -3.62 2.88 -6.71
N THR A 16 -3.97 1.79 -7.40
CA THR A 16 -5.36 1.39 -7.59
C THR A 16 -6.06 1.11 -6.27
N VAL A 17 -5.40 0.39 -5.35
CA VAL A 17 -5.94 0.15 -4.00
C VAL A 17 -6.08 1.46 -3.22
N LEU A 18 -5.06 2.32 -3.23
CA LEU A 18 -5.09 3.59 -2.50
C LEU A 18 -6.19 4.53 -3.01
N ALA A 19 -6.44 4.58 -4.32
CA ALA A 19 -7.52 5.35 -4.93
C ALA A 19 -8.92 4.77 -4.66
N ALA A 20 -9.03 3.48 -4.36
CA ALA A 20 -10.29 2.88 -3.93
C ALA A 20 -10.57 3.13 -2.44
N VAL A 21 -9.52 3.29 -1.63
CA VAL A 21 -9.65 3.53 -0.19
C VAL A 21 -9.86 5.00 0.12
N LEU A 22 -9.05 5.89 -0.45
CA LEU A 22 -9.07 7.34 -0.22
C LEU A 22 -9.83 8.04 -1.35
N ALA A 23 -10.65 9.06 -1.04
CA ALA A 23 -11.59 9.63 -2.00
C ALA A 23 -10.92 10.55 -3.04
N ASP A 24 -9.93 11.35 -2.61
CA ASP A 24 -9.12 12.21 -3.49
C ASP A 24 -7.64 12.20 -3.06
N PRO A 25 -6.92 11.06 -3.23
CA PRO A 25 -5.59 10.93 -2.69
C PRO A 25 -4.56 11.69 -3.51
N THR A 26 -3.81 12.57 -2.84
CA THR A 26 -2.51 13.00 -3.36
C THR A 26 -1.49 11.89 -3.12
N THR A 27 -0.99 11.27 -4.19
CA THR A 27 0.00 10.19 -4.10
C THR A 27 1.39 10.69 -4.43
N MET A 28 2.34 10.43 -3.52
CA MET A 28 3.76 10.68 -3.69
C MET A 28 4.50 9.36 -3.87
N ASP A 29 5.43 9.37 -4.81
CA ASP A 29 6.27 8.22 -5.11
C ASP A 29 7.70 8.48 -4.66
N LEU A 30 8.19 7.63 -3.76
CA LEU A 30 9.48 7.77 -3.13
C LEU A 30 10.47 6.81 -3.80
N PRO A 31 11.47 7.33 -4.56
CA PRO A 31 12.48 6.47 -5.15
C PRO A 31 13.31 5.81 -4.05
N SER A 32 13.42 4.50 -4.08
CA SER A 32 14.34 3.79 -3.20
C SER A 32 15.78 3.99 -3.69
N VAL A 33 16.64 4.46 -2.79
CA VAL A 33 18.09 4.54 -3.04
C VAL A 33 18.79 3.18 -2.91
N VAL A 34 18.08 2.18 -2.38
CA VAL A 34 18.63 0.86 -2.03
C VAL A 34 18.36 -0.16 -3.13
N SER A 35 17.24 -0.06 -3.86
CA SER A 35 16.89 -0.99 -4.93
C SER A 35 15.95 -0.37 -5.95
N THR A 36 16.17 -0.65 -7.24
CA THR A 36 15.25 -0.28 -8.33
C THR A 36 13.95 -1.10 -8.34
N GLU A 37 13.94 -2.20 -7.57
CA GLU A 37 12.82 -3.13 -7.42
C GLU A 37 11.91 -2.77 -6.24
N ALA A 38 12.34 -1.81 -5.41
CA ALA A 38 11.56 -1.35 -4.28
C ALA A 38 10.60 -0.25 -4.71
N VAL A 39 9.36 -0.38 -4.25
CA VAL A 39 8.30 0.60 -4.43
C VAL A 39 7.94 1.17 -3.06
N ALA A 40 7.96 2.49 -2.95
CA ALA A 40 7.50 3.21 -1.79
C ALA A 40 6.52 4.30 -2.22
N LEU A 41 5.29 4.23 -1.74
CA LEU A 41 4.21 5.14 -2.09
C LEU A 41 3.57 5.69 -0.83
N THR A 42 3.23 6.97 -0.81
CA THR A 42 2.43 7.56 0.27
C THR A 42 1.26 8.29 -0.36
N ALA A 43 0.04 7.91 0.02
CA ALA A 43 -1.18 8.61 -0.36
C ALA A 43 -1.77 9.33 0.85
N PHE A 44 -2.25 10.55 0.63
CA PHE A 44 -2.83 11.41 1.66
C PHE A 44 -4.11 12.07 1.15
N ASP A 45 -5.14 12.06 1.98
CA ASP A 45 -6.39 12.78 1.77
C ASP A 45 -6.67 13.66 2.99
N ALA A 46 -6.59 14.97 2.85
CA ALA A 46 -6.78 15.91 3.96
C ALA A 46 -8.22 15.98 4.47
N ALA A 47 -9.19 15.58 3.63
CA ALA A 47 -10.61 15.63 3.95
C ALA A 47 -11.10 14.34 4.63
N ASP A 48 -10.27 13.31 4.70
CA ASP A 48 -10.64 12.04 5.31
C ASP A 48 -10.84 12.18 6.83
N GLY A 49 -12.06 11.95 7.29
CA GLY A 49 -12.42 12.03 8.70
C GLY A 49 -12.36 10.70 9.45
N ARG A 50 -12.00 9.59 8.78
CA ARG A 50 -12.02 8.26 9.37
C ARG A 50 -10.89 8.10 10.39
N THR A 51 -11.18 7.32 11.42
CA THR A 51 -10.16 6.85 12.37
C THR A 51 -9.16 5.94 11.68
N VAL A 52 -7.99 5.79 12.29
CA VAL A 52 -6.94 4.87 11.81
C VAL A 52 -7.49 3.44 11.67
N ARG A 53 -8.37 3.01 12.58
CA ARG A 53 -9.02 1.70 12.52
C ARG A 53 -9.94 1.57 11.31
N GLU A 54 -10.83 2.53 11.09
CA GLU A 54 -11.74 2.53 9.94
C GLU A 54 -10.98 2.56 8.60
N LEU A 55 -9.89 3.33 8.52
CA LEU A 55 -9.01 3.34 7.35
C LEU A 55 -8.30 1.99 7.15
N THR A 56 -7.84 1.37 8.24
CA THR A 56 -7.18 0.05 8.18
C THR A 56 -8.16 -1.03 7.74
N ASP A 57 -9.39 -1.02 8.25
CA ASP A 57 -10.43 -1.99 7.90
C ASP A 57 -10.87 -1.80 6.44
N ALA A 58 -11.03 -0.55 5.97
CA ALA A 58 -11.30 -0.26 4.57
C ALA A 58 -10.15 -0.71 3.65
N LEU A 59 -8.90 -0.48 4.06
CA LEU A 59 -7.72 -0.93 3.31
C LEU A 59 -7.63 -2.46 3.22
N ASP A 60 -7.87 -3.18 4.31
CA ASP A 60 -7.91 -4.65 4.33
C ASP A 60 -9.00 -5.19 3.39
N GLU A 61 -10.21 -4.63 3.45
CA GLU A 61 -11.30 -4.98 2.54
C GLU A 61 -10.92 -4.76 1.07
N GLN A 62 -10.34 -3.59 0.73
CA GLN A 62 -9.95 -3.29 -0.64
C GLN A 62 -8.76 -4.12 -1.14
N LEU A 63 -7.80 -4.43 -0.28
CA LEU A 63 -6.71 -5.34 -0.63
C LEU A 63 -7.26 -6.72 -1.00
N ARG A 64 -8.14 -7.28 -0.15
CA ARG A 64 -8.75 -8.59 -0.41
C ARG A 64 -9.65 -8.57 -1.64
N SER A 65 -10.46 -7.53 -1.83
CA SER A 65 -11.33 -7.39 -3.02
C SER A 65 -10.51 -7.33 -4.31
N ALA A 66 -9.33 -6.70 -4.26
CA ALA A 66 -8.38 -6.62 -5.36
C ALA A 66 -7.51 -7.88 -5.54
N GLY A 67 -7.77 -8.95 -4.78
CA GLY A 67 -7.10 -10.24 -4.89
C GLY A 67 -5.74 -10.32 -4.19
N TRP A 68 -5.46 -9.42 -3.24
CA TRP A 68 -4.29 -9.54 -2.37
C TRP A 68 -4.57 -10.50 -1.23
N THR A 69 -3.57 -11.30 -0.87
CA THR A 69 -3.54 -12.02 0.39
C THR A 69 -3.03 -11.08 1.47
N VAL A 70 -3.83 -10.84 2.50
CA VAL A 70 -3.47 -10.00 3.65
C VAL A 70 -3.13 -10.89 4.84
N ASP A 71 -2.07 -10.54 5.56
CA ASP A 71 -1.62 -11.23 6.77
C ASP A 71 -2.60 -11.00 7.93
N ASP A 72 -3.14 -12.09 8.46
CA ASP A 72 -4.14 -12.11 9.54
C ASP A 72 -3.55 -12.02 10.95
N ARG A 73 -2.21 -11.91 11.10
CA ARG A 73 -1.58 -11.76 12.42
C ARG A 73 -2.08 -10.50 13.13
N ARG A 74 -2.13 -10.56 14.47
CA ARG A 74 -2.61 -9.45 15.30
C ARG A 74 -1.80 -8.19 15.04
N ARG A 75 -2.52 -7.14 14.64
CA ARG A 75 -2.01 -5.78 14.39
C ARG A 75 -1.59 -5.14 15.72
N SER A 76 -0.57 -4.29 15.68
CA SER A 76 -0.19 -3.46 16.83
C SER A 76 -1.08 -2.23 16.90
N ASP A 77 -1.65 -1.93 18.07
CA ASP A 77 -2.42 -0.70 18.29
C ASP A 77 -1.54 0.55 18.19
N ALA A 78 -0.23 0.42 18.43
CA ALA A 78 0.72 1.53 18.36
C ALA A 78 1.15 1.85 16.90
N GLU A 79 1.12 0.85 16.03
CA GLU A 79 1.51 0.97 14.61
C GLU A 79 0.63 0.03 13.76
N PRO A 80 -0.56 0.51 13.34
CA PRO A 80 -1.46 -0.29 12.54
C PRO A 80 -0.87 -0.44 11.15
N SER A 81 -0.34 -1.63 10.90
CA SER A 81 0.24 -2.02 9.62
C SER A 81 -0.45 -3.27 9.08
N LEU A 82 -0.61 -3.31 7.76
CA LEU A 82 -1.05 -4.50 7.02
C LEU A 82 0.10 -5.00 6.18
N TYR A 83 0.35 -6.31 6.22
CA TYR A 83 1.23 -6.95 5.27
C TYR A 83 0.36 -7.62 4.22
N ALA A 84 0.62 -7.34 2.95
CA ALA A 84 -0.14 -7.94 1.87
C ALA A 84 0.76 -8.31 0.70
N ALA A 85 0.42 -9.40 0.02
CA ALA A 85 1.08 -9.85 -1.18
C ALA A 85 0.05 -10.23 -2.25
N LYS A 86 0.40 -10.02 -3.50
CA LYS A 86 -0.39 -10.42 -4.66
C LYS A 86 0.50 -11.27 -5.58
N PRO A 87 0.07 -12.50 -5.92
CA PRO A 87 0.83 -13.38 -6.81
C PRO A 87 1.19 -12.68 -8.11
N ASP A 88 2.40 -12.92 -8.61
CA ASP A 88 2.92 -12.38 -9.87
C ASP A 88 3.04 -10.85 -9.91
N VAL A 89 2.92 -10.18 -8.76
CA VAL A 89 3.03 -8.72 -8.64
C VAL A 89 4.05 -8.33 -7.58
N GLY A 90 3.90 -8.83 -6.35
CA GLY A 90 4.77 -8.43 -5.23
C GLY A 90 4.04 -8.32 -3.91
N GLY A 91 4.74 -7.82 -2.90
CA GLY A 91 4.19 -7.67 -1.56
C GLY A 91 4.96 -6.67 -0.72
N GLY A 92 4.33 -6.24 0.37
CA GLY A 92 4.91 -5.22 1.24
C GLY A 92 4.06 -4.93 2.46
N ALA A 93 4.48 -3.88 3.16
CA ALA A 93 3.80 -3.35 4.32
C ALA A 93 3.07 -2.06 3.95
N PHE A 94 1.84 -1.94 4.44
CA PHE A 94 1.05 -0.72 4.45
C PHE A 94 1.02 -0.20 5.88
N GLY A 95 1.55 0.99 6.13
CA GLY A 95 1.37 1.73 7.38
C GLY A 95 0.17 2.68 7.25
N VAL A 96 -0.74 2.64 8.22
CA VAL A 96 -1.95 3.48 8.23
C VAL A 96 -1.83 4.53 9.32
N GLN A 97 -2.10 5.78 8.96
CA GLN A 97 -2.20 6.91 9.87
C GLN A 97 -3.43 7.73 9.46
N ALA A 98 -4.06 8.46 10.38
CA ALA A 98 -5.06 9.45 9.98
C ALA A 98 -4.27 10.66 9.45
N THR A 99 -4.33 11.06 8.18
CA THR A 99 -5.22 10.69 7.05
C THR A 99 -4.43 10.18 5.84
N ALA A 100 -3.45 9.30 6.10
CA ALA A 100 -2.45 8.85 5.15
C ALA A 100 -2.27 7.33 5.16
N ILE A 101 -1.94 6.76 4.01
CA ILE A 101 -1.52 5.37 3.88
C ILE A 101 -0.18 5.35 3.15
N SER A 102 0.81 4.70 3.76
CA SER A 102 2.14 4.51 3.20
C SER A 102 2.37 3.05 2.87
N PHE A 103 2.86 2.75 1.68
CA PHE A 103 3.26 1.43 1.24
C PHE A 103 4.77 1.36 1.06
N ASN A 104 5.38 0.24 1.46
CA ASN A 104 6.75 -0.14 1.11
C ASN A 104 6.80 -1.62 0.78
N GLY A 105 7.32 -1.98 -0.40
CA GLY A 105 7.36 -3.37 -0.83
C GLY A 105 8.33 -3.66 -1.98
N LEU A 106 8.39 -4.95 -2.32
CA LEU A 106 9.24 -5.52 -3.37
C LEU A 106 8.38 -6.28 -4.38
N VAL A 107 8.84 -6.31 -5.62
CA VAL A 107 8.24 -7.07 -6.72
C VAL A 107 8.36 -8.58 -6.49
N ASP A 108 7.37 -9.34 -6.97
CA ASP A 108 7.46 -10.79 -7.02
C ASP A 108 8.16 -11.21 -8.33
N ARG A 109 9.07 -12.16 -8.24
CA ARG A 109 9.79 -12.75 -9.37
C ARG A 109 9.52 -14.23 -9.33
N GLY A 110 8.33 -14.61 -9.81
CA GLY A 110 7.98 -16.02 -10.04
C GLY A 110 9.08 -16.79 -10.77
#